data_AF-A0A936BQ67-F1
#
_entry.id   AF-A0A936BQ67-F1
#
_cell.length_a   1.000
_cell.length_b   1.000
_cell.length_c   1.000
_cell.angle_alpha   90.00
_cell.angle_beta   90.00
_cell.angle_gamma   90.00
#
_symmetry.space_group_name_H-M   'P 1'
#
loop_
_entity.id
_entity.type
_entity.pdbx_description
1 polymer ?
#
loop_
_entity_poly.entity_id
_entity_poly.type
_entity_poly.pdbx_seq_one_letter_code
_entity_poly.pdbx_strand_id
1 'polypeptide(L)'
;MGGVARPRSEVAPHDFATLHARMQALGHGRWFLKPLHGSSASGVCALRWTGDRRSMTAPLRIDAANGQPCLVNSLNVRTYTTLADLELILGQLLPQGMILEEWIPKLTLPEGAVDLRILVIDGEARHWVVRQSRHPMTNLHLGNRRGDEAEFRAVIGPERLHAAFRLAEQAAGCFPESLYCGVDVLIDPRHRPFVGEVNAFGDLLPRLTHRGDSAYAAIFKASHARRCLV
;
A
#
# COMPACT_ATOMS: atom_id res chain seq x y z
N MET A 1 1.56 22.49 8.31
CA MET A 1 1.30 21.03 8.23
C MET A 1 1.89 20.46 6.95
N GLY A 2 3.22 20.43 6.84
CA GLY A 2 3.94 19.76 5.75
C GLY A 2 5.03 18.90 6.37
N GLY A 3 5.22 17.67 5.88
CA GLY A 3 6.37 16.87 6.31
C GLY A 3 6.20 15.34 6.38
N VAL A 4 5.00 14.78 6.16
CA VAL A 4 4.87 13.32 6.09
C VAL A 4 5.50 12.83 4.79
N ALA A 5 6.64 12.15 4.89
CA ALA A 5 7.31 11.55 3.74
C ALA A 5 6.39 10.52 3.08
N ARG A 6 6.03 10.74 1.83
CA ARG A 6 5.15 9.89 1.03
C ARG A 6 5.58 9.89 -0.43
N PRO A 7 5.21 8.89 -1.22
CA PRO A 7 5.40 8.93 -2.67
C PRO A 7 4.78 10.20 -3.28
N ARG A 8 5.37 10.69 -4.37
CA ARG A 8 4.73 11.76 -5.16
C ARG A 8 3.46 11.20 -5.79
N SER A 9 2.36 11.91 -5.63
CA SER A 9 1.05 11.46 -6.11
C SER A 9 0.27 12.61 -6.70
N GLU A 10 -0.50 12.33 -7.74
CA GLU A 10 -1.41 13.26 -8.40
C GLU A 10 -2.69 12.51 -8.83
N VAL A 11 -3.73 13.25 -9.20
CA VAL A 11 -4.92 12.63 -9.83
C VAL A 11 -4.51 12.13 -11.21
N ALA A 12 -4.81 10.86 -11.50
CA ALA A 12 -4.55 10.27 -12.81
C ALA A 12 -5.47 10.88 -13.88
N PRO A 13 -5.07 10.90 -15.16
CA PRO A 13 -5.98 11.19 -16.26
C PRO A 13 -7.21 10.27 -16.23
N HIS A 14 -8.36 10.76 -16.68
CA HIS A 14 -9.61 9.99 -16.69
C HIS A 14 -9.72 8.98 -17.84
N ASP A 15 -8.80 9.01 -18.80
CA ASP A 15 -8.81 8.14 -19.98
C ASP A 15 -7.42 7.54 -20.28
N PHE A 16 -7.44 6.38 -20.94
CA PHE A 16 -6.23 5.62 -21.24
C PHE A 16 -5.35 6.34 -22.28
N ALA A 17 -5.92 7.02 -23.27
CA ALA A 17 -5.14 7.66 -24.34
C ALA A 17 -4.24 8.77 -23.78
N THR A 18 -4.78 9.62 -22.91
CA THR A 18 -4.04 10.68 -22.21
C THR A 18 -2.95 10.10 -21.32
N LEU A 19 -3.27 9.07 -20.52
CA LEU A 19 -2.27 8.38 -19.70
C LEU A 19 -1.16 7.77 -20.56
N HIS A 20 -1.53 7.08 -21.64
CA HIS A 20 -0.60 6.41 -22.54
C HIS A 20 0.35 7.40 -23.21
N ALA A 21 -0.17 8.50 -23.79
CA ALA A 21 0.62 9.55 -24.40
C ALA A 21 1.63 10.15 -23.40
N ARG A 22 1.19 10.37 -22.16
CA ARG A 22 2.07 10.84 -21.08
C ARG A 22 3.19 9.85 -20.77
N MET A 23 2.89 8.56 -20.65
CA MET A 23 3.91 7.53 -20.36
C MET A 23 4.89 7.35 -21.52
N GLN A 24 4.41 7.45 -22.77
CA GLN A 24 5.25 7.43 -23.96
C GLN A 24 6.20 8.65 -24.00
N ALA A 25 5.70 9.85 -23.70
CA ALA A 25 6.52 11.05 -23.67
C ALA A 25 7.64 10.99 -22.61
N LEU A 26 7.37 10.34 -21.46
CA LEU A 26 8.39 10.09 -20.44
C LEU A 26 9.42 9.02 -20.87
N GLY A 27 9.02 8.10 -21.75
CA GLY A 27 9.86 7.02 -22.31
C GLY A 27 10.29 5.95 -21.31
N HIS A 28 10.19 6.20 -20.01
CA HIS A 28 10.52 5.25 -18.95
C HIS A 28 9.88 5.66 -17.62
N GLY A 29 9.57 4.66 -16.78
CA GLY A 29 9.22 4.88 -15.38
C GLY A 29 8.39 3.76 -14.76
N ARG A 30 7.99 3.98 -13.51
CA ARG A 30 7.21 3.03 -12.70
C ARG A 30 6.22 3.79 -11.85
N TRP A 31 4.98 3.35 -11.87
CA TRP A 31 3.89 4.02 -11.17
C TRP A 31 2.92 3.02 -10.57
N PHE A 32 2.25 3.42 -9.51
CA PHE A 32 1.01 2.79 -9.07
C PHE A 32 -0.16 3.65 -9.53
N LEU A 33 -1.17 3.01 -10.13
CA LEU A 33 -2.51 3.57 -10.20
C LEU A 33 -3.35 2.94 -9.09
N LYS A 34 -3.97 3.76 -8.26
CA LYS A 34 -4.81 3.31 -7.15
C LYS A 34 -6.19 3.96 -7.25
N PRO A 35 -7.30 3.22 -7.14
CA PRO A 35 -8.62 3.83 -7.03
C PRO A 35 -8.67 4.84 -5.87
N LEU A 36 -9.42 5.94 -6.02
CA LEU A 36 -9.59 6.94 -4.95
C LEU A 36 -10.22 6.34 -3.68
N HIS A 37 -11.12 5.39 -3.88
CA HIS A 37 -11.80 4.65 -2.83
C HIS A 37 -11.63 3.17 -3.11
N GLY A 38 -10.94 2.46 -2.22
CA GLY A 38 -10.65 1.05 -2.39
C GLY A 38 -10.00 0.48 -1.15
N SER A 39 -9.99 -0.85 -1.05
CA SER A 39 -9.26 -1.59 -0.02
C SER A 39 -8.75 -2.90 -0.61
N SER A 40 -7.94 -3.63 0.16
CA SER A 40 -7.43 -4.96 -0.22
C SER A 40 -6.68 -4.99 -1.56
N ALA A 41 -6.04 -3.88 -1.94
CA ALA A 41 -5.39 -3.68 -3.23
C ALA A 41 -6.29 -3.84 -4.46
N SER A 42 -7.62 -3.85 -4.29
CA SER A 42 -8.54 -4.02 -5.41
C SER A 42 -8.40 -2.87 -6.42
N GLY A 43 -8.27 -3.20 -7.70
CA GLY A 43 -8.07 -2.23 -8.78
C GLY A 43 -6.70 -1.52 -8.77
N VAL A 44 -5.80 -1.86 -7.85
CA VAL A 44 -4.44 -1.29 -7.84
C VAL A 44 -3.63 -1.88 -8.99
N CYS A 45 -3.02 -1.02 -9.79
CA CYS A 45 -2.23 -1.40 -10.95
C CYS A 45 -0.79 -0.90 -10.80
N ALA A 46 0.17 -1.82 -10.73
CA ALA A 46 1.60 -1.52 -10.71
C ALA A 46 2.14 -1.49 -12.14
N LEU A 47 2.34 -0.28 -12.68
CA LEU A 47 2.79 -0.04 -14.05
C LEU A 47 4.30 0.10 -14.12
N ARG A 48 4.89 -0.48 -15.16
CA ARG A 48 6.27 -0.24 -15.58
C ARG A 48 6.30 0.02 -17.08
N TRP A 49 7.04 1.05 -17.46
CA TRP A 49 7.23 1.44 -18.85
C TRP A 49 8.72 1.64 -19.14
N THR A 50 9.21 1.14 -20.27
CA THR A 50 10.59 1.34 -20.73
C THR A 50 10.64 1.20 -22.25
N GLY A 51 10.74 2.33 -22.97
CA GLY A 51 10.57 2.38 -24.41
C GLY A 51 9.23 1.77 -24.82
N ASP A 52 9.27 0.80 -25.72
CA ASP A 52 8.08 0.07 -26.18
C ASP A 52 7.62 -1.05 -25.24
N ARG A 53 8.43 -1.37 -24.21
CA ARG A 53 8.10 -2.41 -23.23
C ARG A 53 7.23 -1.84 -22.13
N ARG A 54 6.14 -2.54 -21.84
CA ARG A 54 5.18 -2.20 -20.79
C ARG A 54 4.75 -3.45 -20.04
N SER A 55 4.50 -3.29 -18.76
CA SER A 55 3.88 -4.31 -17.94
C SER A 55 3.02 -3.68 -16.87
N MET A 56 1.87 -4.28 -16.60
CA MET A 56 0.98 -3.93 -15.52
C MET A 56 0.74 -5.14 -14.65
N THR A 57 1.08 -5.06 -13.37
CA THR A 57 0.77 -6.11 -12.40
C THR A 57 -0.41 -5.67 -11.54
N ALA A 58 -1.48 -6.47 -11.49
CA ALA A 58 -2.71 -6.12 -10.80
C ALA A 58 -3.45 -7.37 -10.25
N PRO A 59 -4.21 -7.26 -9.13
CA PRO A 59 -5.04 -8.33 -8.58
C PRO A 59 -6.43 -8.35 -9.24
N LEU A 60 -6.43 -8.42 -10.57
CA LEU A 60 -7.66 -8.47 -11.37
C LEU A 60 -7.47 -9.42 -12.54
N ARG A 61 -8.58 -9.99 -13.01
CA ARG A 61 -8.64 -10.77 -14.25
C ARG A 61 -9.65 -10.16 -15.21
N ILE A 62 -9.28 -10.17 -16.49
CA ILE A 62 -10.24 -9.97 -17.58
C ILE A 62 -11.06 -11.25 -17.69
N ASP A 63 -12.36 -11.12 -17.69
CA ASP A 63 -13.33 -12.19 -17.93
C ASP A 63 -14.37 -11.75 -18.96
N ALA A 64 -15.32 -12.61 -19.30
CA ALA A 64 -16.46 -12.28 -20.14
C ALA A 64 -17.78 -12.51 -19.39
N ALA A 65 -18.64 -11.48 -19.36
CA ALA A 65 -20.01 -11.58 -18.89
C ALA A 65 -20.94 -11.16 -20.04
N ASN A 66 -21.89 -12.03 -20.41
CA ASN A 66 -22.81 -11.79 -21.54
C ASN A 66 -22.10 -11.43 -22.87
N GLY A 67 -20.93 -12.05 -23.12
CA GLY A 67 -20.12 -11.78 -24.30
C GLY A 67 -19.37 -10.44 -24.29
N GLN A 68 -19.45 -9.68 -23.19
CA GLN A 68 -18.72 -8.42 -23.01
C GLN A 68 -17.56 -8.60 -22.02
N PRO A 69 -16.39 -7.99 -22.27
CA PRO A 69 -15.29 -8.05 -21.33
C PRO A 69 -15.64 -7.35 -20.01
N CYS A 70 -15.39 -8.03 -18.89
CA CYS A 70 -15.56 -7.46 -17.56
C CYS A 70 -14.30 -7.68 -16.71
N LEU A 71 -14.11 -6.82 -15.70
CA LEU A 71 -13.04 -6.96 -14.74
C LEU A 71 -13.55 -7.65 -13.49
N VAL A 72 -12.87 -8.72 -13.09
CA VAL A 72 -13.16 -9.45 -11.85
C VAL A 72 -12.00 -9.25 -10.88
N ASN A 73 -12.30 -8.74 -9.69
CA ASN A 73 -11.33 -8.68 -8.59
C ASN A 73 -10.85 -10.10 -8.27
N SER A 74 -9.53 -10.30 -8.22
CA SER A 74 -8.93 -11.61 -8.02
C SER A 74 -7.80 -11.53 -7.01
N LEU A 75 -7.78 -12.43 -6.04
CA LEU A 75 -6.63 -12.54 -5.12
C LEU A 75 -5.36 -13.01 -5.85
N ASN A 76 -5.51 -13.58 -7.05
CA ASN A 76 -4.40 -13.99 -7.90
C ASN A 76 -3.86 -12.79 -8.67
N VAL A 77 -2.69 -12.30 -8.25
CA VAL A 77 -1.97 -11.22 -8.92
C VAL A 77 -1.49 -11.68 -10.30
N ARG A 78 -1.81 -10.90 -11.34
CA ARG A 78 -1.47 -11.19 -12.74
C ARG A 78 -0.66 -10.05 -13.34
N THR A 79 0.14 -10.38 -14.35
CA THR A 79 0.90 -9.39 -15.14
C THR A 79 0.40 -9.38 -16.58
N TYR A 80 0.01 -8.20 -17.04
CA TYR A 80 -0.42 -7.91 -18.41
C TYR A 80 0.67 -7.13 -19.13
N THR A 81 0.98 -7.49 -20.37
CA THR A 81 2.06 -6.87 -21.16
C THR A 81 1.60 -6.34 -22.51
N THR A 82 0.40 -6.70 -22.96
CA THR A 82 -0.16 -6.23 -24.23
C THR A 82 -0.82 -4.86 -24.05
N LEU A 83 -0.78 -4.03 -25.10
CA LEU A 83 -1.45 -2.73 -25.03
C LEU A 83 -2.97 -2.88 -24.91
N ALA A 84 -3.53 -3.88 -25.61
CA ALA A 84 -4.96 -4.16 -25.61
C ALA A 84 -5.48 -4.53 -24.20
N ASP A 85 -4.75 -5.36 -23.45
CA ASP A 85 -5.13 -5.68 -22.07
C ASP A 85 -5.08 -4.44 -21.18
N LEU A 86 -4.00 -3.65 -21.30
CA LEU A 86 -3.84 -2.41 -20.52
C LEU A 86 -4.94 -1.40 -20.84
N GLU A 87 -5.27 -1.21 -22.11
CA GLU A 87 -6.35 -0.33 -22.58
C GLU A 87 -7.71 -0.78 -22.05
N LEU A 88 -8.01 -2.08 -22.13
CA LEU A 88 -9.27 -2.64 -21.63
C LEU A 88 -9.41 -2.44 -20.12
N ILE A 89 -8.35 -2.74 -19.36
CA ILE A 89 -8.37 -2.63 -17.89
C ILE A 89 -8.45 -1.16 -17.47
N LEU A 90 -7.53 -0.32 -17.97
CA LEU A 90 -7.44 1.07 -17.55
C LEU A 90 -8.58 1.92 -18.12
N GLY A 91 -9.14 1.56 -19.27
CA GLY A 91 -10.34 2.18 -19.82
C GLY A 91 -11.57 2.00 -18.93
N GLN A 92 -11.64 0.94 -18.13
CA GLN A 92 -12.71 0.75 -17.14
C GLN A 92 -12.38 1.39 -15.78
N LEU A 93 -11.10 1.46 -15.38
CA LEU A 93 -10.70 1.94 -14.06
C LEU A 93 -10.49 3.47 -13.99
N LEU A 94 -9.84 4.08 -14.98
CA LEU A 94 -9.51 5.52 -14.96
C LEU A 94 -10.75 6.43 -14.84
N PRO A 95 -11.88 6.15 -15.53
CA PRO A 95 -13.09 6.97 -15.38
C PRO A 95 -13.67 6.99 -13.97
N GLN A 96 -13.38 5.97 -13.15
CA GLN A 96 -13.84 5.89 -11.75
C GLN A 96 -13.05 6.78 -10.79
N GLY A 97 -11.96 7.41 -11.28
CA GLY A 97 -11.07 8.24 -10.50
C GLY A 97 -9.96 7.44 -9.83
N MET A 98 -8.71 7.76 -10.19
CA MET A 98 -7.54 7.09 -9.66
C MET A 98 -6.47 8.12 -9.27
N ILE A 99 -5.60 7.72 -8.35
CA ILE A 99 -4.34 8.40 -8.04
C ILE A 99 -3.23 7.73 -8.84
N LEU A 100 -2.45 8.54 -9.55
CA LEU A 100 -1.16 8.15 -10.12
C LEU A 100 -0.07 8.48 -9.09
N GLU A 101 0.64 7.45 -8.66
CA GLU A 101 1.63 7.54 -7.60
C GLU A 101 2.98 7.01 -8.08
N GLU A 102 4.06 7.69 -7.69
CA GLU A 102 5.43 7.21 -7.91
C GLU A 102 5.65 5.85 -7.23
N TRP A 103 6.14 4.88 -8.00
CA TRP A 103 6.46 3.57 -7.44
C TRP A 103 7.80 3.62 -6.69
N ILE A 104 7.72 3.67 -5.35
CA ILE A 104 8.88 3.49 -4.47
C ILE A 104 9.29 2.01 -4.45
N PRO A 105 10.51 1.66 -4.92
CA PRO A 105 11.03 0.31 -4.75
C PRO A 105 11.10 -0.02 -3.26
N LYS A 106 10.65 -1.21 -2.88
CA LYS A 106 10.71 -1.67 -1.50
C LYS A 106 12.05 -2.34 -1.23
N LEU A 107 12.50 -2.30 0.01
CA LEU A 107 13.49 -3.22 0.56
C LEU A 107 13.03 -4.65 0.29
N THR A 108 13.98 -5.53 -0.01
CA THR A 108 13.73 -6.94 -0.30
C THR A 108 14.50 -7.78 0.71
N LEU A 109 13.80 -8.69 1.37
CA LEU A 109 14.40 -9.82 2.09
C LEU A 109 14.34 -11.05 1.16
N PRO A 110 14.97 -12.20 1.49
CA PRO A 110 15.11 -13.35 0.58
C PRO A 110 13.80 -13.80 -0.09
N GLU A 111 12.68 -13.69 0.62
CA GLU A 111 11.37 -14.14 0.16
C GLU A 111 10.53 -13.05 -0.53
N GLY A 112 11.10 -11.86 -0.76
CA GLY A 112 10.50 -10.79 -1.55
C GLY A 112 10.51 -9.43 -0.89
N ALA A 113 9.86 -8.49 -1.56
CA ALA A 113 9.70 -7.10 -1.15
C ALA A 113 8.90 -6.99 0.16
N VAL A 114 9.30 -6.07 1.03
CA VAL A 114 8.68 -5.86 2.34
C VAL A 114 8.14 -4.45 2.52
N ASP A 115 7.10 -4.34 3.32
CA ASP A 115 6.69 -3.10 3.98
C ASP A 115 6.20 -3.39 5.40
N LEU A 116 5.86 -2.33 6.14
CA LEU A 116 5.34 -2.43 7.49
C LEU A 116 3.87 -2.04 7.52
N ARG A 117 3.04 -2.84 8.18
CA ARG A 117 1.73 -2.41 8.68
C ARG A 117 1.89 -2.07 10.14
N ILE A 118 1.74 -0.81 10.50
CA ILE A 118 1.88 -0.28 11.87
C ILE A 118 0.52 0.20 12.35
N LEU A 119 0.01 -0.37 13.43
CA LEU A 119 -1.15 0.10 14.15
C LEU A 119 -0.71 1.19 15.14
N VAL A 120 -1.15 2.41 14.86
CA VAL A 120 -1.00 3.54 15.78
C VAL A 120 -2.28 3.63 16.60
N ILE A 121 -2.15 3.71 17.92
CA ILE A 121 -3.27 3.85 18.87
C ILE A 121 -2.94 5.04 19.76
N ASP A 122 -3.85 6.01 19.80
CA ASP A 122 -3.74 7.22 20.60
C ASP A 122 -2.42 7.98 20.35
N GLY A 123 -2.02 8.04 19.08
CA GLY A 123 -0.78 8.72 18.65
C GLY A 123 0.50 7.91 18.86
N GLU A 124 0.45 6.71 19.43
CA GLU A 124 1.62 5.84 19.67
C GLU A 124 1.63 4.64 18.71
N ALA A 125 2.77 4.33 18.09
CA ALA A 125 2.95 3.10 17.33
C ALA A 125 3.00 1.89 18.28
N ARG A 126 1.97 1.03 18.22
CA ARG A 126 1.76 -0.06 19.20
C ARG A 126 2.05 -1.44 18.63
N HIS A 127 1.30 -1.85 17.62
CA HIS A 127 1.43 -3.17 17.01
C HIS A 127 1.93 -3.01 15.60
N TRP A 128 2.82 -3.87 15.13
CA TRP A 128 3.29 -3.79 13.76
C TRP A 128 3.67 -5.16 13.22
N VAL A 129 3.67 -5.29 11.90
CA VAL A 129 4.05 -6.52 11.23
C VAL A 129 4.77 -6.20 9.93
N VAL A 130 5.80 -6.99 9.61
CA VAL A 130 6.41 -7.00 8.28
C VAL A 130 5.49 -7.77 7.34
N ARG A 131 5.05 -7.15 6.25
CA ARG A 131 4.34 -7.88 5.18
C ARG A 131 5.28 -8.09 4.02
N GLN A 132 5.26 -9.29 3.44
CA GLN A 132 6.23 -9.68 2.42
C GLN A 132 5.56 -10.32 1.21
N SER A 133 6.01 -9.92 0.02
CA SER A 133 5.49 -10.42 -1.25
C SER A 133 6.55 -10.55 -2.33
N ARG A 134 6.37 -11.51 -3.22
CA ARG A 134 7.10 -11.63 -4.50
C ARG A 134 6.55 -10.67 -5.57
N HIS A 135 5.41 -10.03 -5.30
CA HIS A 135 4.81 -9.03 -6.16
C HIS A 135 5.04 -7.60 -5.60
N PRO A 136 4.79 -6.56 -6.42
CA PRO A 136 4.87 -5.17 -5.96
C PRO A 136 3.93 -4.84 -4.79
N MET A 137 2.81 -5.56 -4.66
CA MET A 137 1.79 -5.37 -3.63
C MET A 137 1.97 -6.37 -2.49
N THR A 138 2.07 -5.86 -1.26
CA THR A 138 2.44 -6.58 -0.04
C THR A 138 1.24 -6.87 0.87
N ASN A 139 0.03 -6.46 0.49
CA ASN A 139 -1.20 -6.64 1.26
C ASN A 139 -1.42 -8.11 1.62
N LEU A 140 -1.65 -8.43 2.90
CA LEU A 140 -1.88 -9.80 3.37
C LEU A 140 -3.16 -10.42 2.78
N HIS A 141 -4.16 -9.60 2.44
CA HIS A 141 -5.41 -10.03 1.78
C HIS A 141 -5.17 -10.72 0.42
N LEU A 142 -4.04 -10.46 -0.25
CA LEU A 142 -3.64 -11.14 -1.48
C LEU A 142 -2.99 -12.53 -1.25
N GLY A 143 -3.11 -13.09 -0.04
CA GLY A 143 -2.42 -14.34 0.34
C GLY A 143 -0.93 -14.15 0.61
N ASN A 144 -0.45 -12.91 0.70
CA ASN A 144 0.92 -12.60 1.09
C ASN A 144 1.18 -12.99 2.55
N ARG A 145 2.45 -13.14 2.90
CA ARG A 145 2.87 -13.63 4.22
C ARG A 145 3.31 -12.51 5.16
N ARG A 146 3.29 -12.84 6.45
CA ARG A 146 4.09 -12.10 7.44
C ARG A 146 5.57 -12.43 7.21
N GLY A 147 6.38 -11.40 7.07
CA GLY A 147 7.83 -11.52 7.01
C GLY A 147 8.42 -11.86 8.38
N ASP A 148 9.69 -12.24 8.39
CA ASP A 148 10.44 -12.48 9.63
C ASP A 148 10.85 -11.14 10.26
N GLU A 149 10.35 -10.89 11.48
CA GLU A 149 10.64 -9.66 12.22
C GLU A 149 12.12 -9.56 12.63
N ALA A 150 12.74 -10.67 13.04
CA ALA A 150 14.12 -10.68 13.48
C ALA A 150 15.07 -10.42 12.31
N GLU A 151 14.82 -11.05 11.16
CA GLU A 151 15.54 -10.81 9.92
C GLU A 151 15.41 -9.35 9.48
N PHE A 152 14.19 -8.81 9.47
CA PHE A 152 13.95 -7.41 9.10
C PHE A 152 14.72 -6.45 10.03
N ARG A 153 14.66 -6.68 11.36
CA ARG A 153 15.39 -5.88 12.36
C ARG A 153 16.90 -5.93 12.15
N ALA A 154 17.44 -7.10 11.83
CA ALA A 154 18.87 -7.27 11.55
C ALA A 154 19.33 -6.46 10.34
N VAL A 155 18.48 -6.33 9.31
CA VAL A 155 18.78 -5.58 8.09
C VAL A 155 18.68 -4.07 8.28
N ILE A 156 17.57 -3.57 8.86
CA ILE A 156 17.33 -2.12 8.92
C ILE A 156 17.96 -1.43 10.13
N GLY A 157 18.21 -2.19 11.20
CA GLY A 157 18.69 -1.67 12.48
C GLY A 157 17.64 -0.90 13.29
N PRO A 158 17.88 -0.71 14.60
CA PRO A 158 16.90 -0.12 15.51
C PRO A 158 16.57 1.33 15.18
N GLU A 159 17.54 2.16 14.78
CA GLU A 159 17.30 3.58 14.52
C GLU A 159 16.32 3.81 13.36
N ARG A 160 16.48 3.06 12.26
CA ARG A 160 15.62 3.16 11.08
C ARG A 160 14.22 2.62 11.35
N LEU A 161 14.11 1.58 12.18
CA LEU A 161 12.81 1.07 12.63
C LEU A 161 12.06 2.12 13.43
N HIS A 162 12.73 2.77 14.39
CA HIS A 162 12.11 3.86 15.16
C HIS A 162 11.76 5.06 14.28
N ALA A 163 12.53 5.33 13.21
CA ALA A 163 12.16 6.36 12.24
C ALA A 163 10.88 6.00 11.48
N ALA A 164 10.66 4.74 11.14
CA ALA A 164 9.41 4.27 10.54
C ALA A 164 8.22 4.39 11.50
N PHE A 165 8.41 4.09 12.79
CA PHE A 165 7.37 4.30 13.82
C PHE A 165 7.01 5.77 13.98
N ARG A 166 8.01 6.66 14.11
CA ARG A 166 7.77 8.11 14.19
C ARG A 166 7.03 8.64 12.96
N LEU A 167 7.37 8.14 11.76
CA LEU A 167 6.67 8.53 10.55
C LEU A 167 5.19 8.08 10.57
N ALA A 168 4.92 6.86 11.06
CA ALA A 168 3.56 6.38 11.22
C ALA A 168 2.75 7.21 12.23
N GLU A 169 3.36 7.57 13.37
CA GLU A 169 2.75 8.45 14.38
C GLU A 169 2.47 9.85 13.82
N GLN A 170 3.40 10.43 13.05
CA GLN A 170 3.21 11.69 12.34
C GLN A 170 2.04 11.64 11.34
N ALA A 171 1.92 10.53 10.60
CA ALA A 171 0.82 10.33 9.67
C ALA A 171 -0.53 10.20 10.39
N ALA A 172 -0.56 9.47 11.51
CA ALA A 172 -1.74 9.36 12.37
C ALA A 172 -2.14 10.71 12.96
N GLY A 173 -1.17 11.56 13.30
CA GLY A 173 -1.39 12.93 13.78
C GLY A 173 -2.12 13.84 12.79
N CYS A 174 -2.20 13.48 11.50
CA CYS A 174 -3.05 14.15 10.53
C CYS A 174 -4.56 13.85 10.74
N PHE A 175 -4.90 12.88 11.58
CA PHE A 175 -6.26 12.43 11.87
C PHE A 175 -6.52 12.45 13.40
N PRO A 176 -6.47 13.61 14.06
CA PRO A 176 -6.47 13.70 15.53
C PRO A 176 -7.72 13.11 16.20
N GLU A 177 -8.84 13.10 15.49
CA GLU A 177 -10.11 12.54 15.97
C GLU A 177 -10.16 11.00 15.89
N SER A 178 -9.25 10.38 15.13
CA SER A 178 -9.14 8.91 15.08
C SER A 178 -8.38 8.39 16.29
N LEU A 179 -9.03 7.51 17.08
CA LEU A 179 -8.36 6.84 18.19
C LEU A 179 -7.21 5.93 17.70
N TYR A 180 -7.37 5.31 16.54
CA TYR A 180 -6.37 4.41 15.99
C TYR A 180 -6.43 4.42 14.46
N CYS A 181 -5.34 4.04 13.82
CA CYS A 181 -5.28 3.79 12.38
C CYS A 181 -4.18 2.78 12.05
N GLY A 182 -4.36 2.03 10.97
CA GLY A 182 -3.31 1.21 10.36
C GLY A 182 -2.54 2.01 9.33
N VAL A 183 -1.25 2.25 9.55
CA VAL A 183 -0.36 2.96 8.61
C VAL A 183 0.50 1.95 7.88
N ASP A 184 0.47 2.00 6.54
CA ASP A 184 1.39 1.27 5.69
C ASP A 184 2.64 2.11 5.45
N VAL A 185 3.78 1.62 5.94
CA VAL A 185 5.08 2.27 5.76
C VAL A 185 5.94 1.44 4.82
N LEU A 186 6.22 2.03 3.65
CA LEU A 186 7.15 1.52 2.67
C LEU A 186 8.58 1.82 3.14
N ILE A 187 9.48 0.86 3.03
CA ILE A 187 10.91 1.06 3.28
C ILE A 187 11.62 0.88 1.94
N ASP A 188 12.40 1.86 1.49
CA ASP A 188 13.16 1.73 0.25
C ASP A 188 14.49 0.96 0.46
N PRO A 189 15.23 0.59 -0.60
CA PRO A 189 16.53 -0.08 -0.47
C PRO A 189 17.61 0.74 0.25
N ARG A 190 17.39 2.04 0.48
CA ARG A 190 18.27 2.92 1.27
C ARG A 190 17.74 3.08 2.71
N HIS A 191 16.79 2.25 3.10
CA HIS A 191 16.15 2.21 4.42
C HIS A 191 15.41 3.51 4.79
N ARG A 192 14.95 4.26 3.78
CA ARG A 192 14.12 5.46 3.99
C ARG A 192 12.65 5.05 4.10
N PRO A 193 11.93 5.48 5.14
CA PRO A 193 10.51 5.20 5.29
C PRO A 193 9.64 6.21 4.53
N PHE A 194 8.53 5.72 3.97
CA PHE A 194 7.49 6.52 3.30
C PHE A 194 6.11 5.99 3.69
N VAL A 195 5.15 6.88 3.93
CA VAL A 195 3.75 6.50 4.13
C VAL A 195 3.14 6.14 2.78
N GLY A 196 2.69 4.90 2.64
CA GLY A 196 1.99 4.41 1.45
C GLY A 196 0.48 4.57 1.52
N GLU A 197 -0.11 4.37 2.70
CA GLU A 197 -1.57 4.47 2.94
C GLU A 197 -1.86 4.58 4.45
N VAL A 198 -2.96 5.23 4.82
CA VAL A 198 -3.52 5.21 6.18
C VAL A 198 -4.93 4.62 6.13
N ASN A 199 -5.17 3.59 6.93
CA ASN A 199 -6.42 2.85 7.00
C ASN A 199 -7.13 3.15 8.33
N ALA A 200 -8.38 3.64 8.26
CA ALA A 200 -9.17 4.01 9.44
C ALA A 200 -9.50 2.82 10.35
N PHE A 201 -9.69 1.64 9.76
CA PHE A 201 -9.86 0.40 10.49
C PHE A 201 -8.51 -0.30 10.52
N GLY A 202 -7.85 -0.24 11.69
CA GLY A 202 -6.68 -1.03 12.03
C GLY A 202 -6.86 -2.48 11.55
N ASP A 203 -5.90 -2.96 10.78
CA ASP A 203 -6.00 -4.23 10.05
C ASP A 203 -6.26 -5.41 10.99
N LEU A 204 -6.74 -6.51 10.42
CA LEU A 204 -6.81 -7.80 11.10
C LEU A 204 -5.37 -8.27 11.44
N LEU A 205 -4.90 -7.95 12.64
CA LEU A 205 -3.59 -8.35 13.19
C LEU A 205 -3.71 -9.46 14.25
N PRO A 206 -4.27 -10.65 13.92
CA PRO A 206 -4.48 -11.71 14.88
C PRO A 206 -3.13 -12.24 15.37
N ARG A 207 -3.10 -12.68 16.64
CA ARG A 207 -1.93 -13.28 17.30
C ARG A 207 -0.70 -12.37 17.40
N LEU A 208 -0.86 -11.07 17.18
CA LEU A 208 0.19 -10.08 17.42
C LEU A 208 -0.03 -9.46 18.80
N THR A 209 0.98 -9.54 19.65
CA THR A 209 0.96 -8.94 20.99
C THR A 209 2.03 -7.87 21.13
N HIS A 210 1.73 -6.83 21.89
CA HIS A 210 2.67 -5.78 22.25
C HIS A 210 2.37 -5.31 23.67
N ARG A 211 3.41 -5.27 24.53
CA ARG A 211 3.26 -4.98 25.98
C ARG A 211 2.19 -5.86 26.66
N GLY A 212 2.14 -7.14 26.28
CA GLY A 212 1.17 -8.10 26.81
C GLY A 212 -0.25 -7.99 26.21
N ASP A 213 -0.53 -6.99 25.39
CA ASP A 213 -1.86 -6.76 24.83
C ASP A 213 -1.98 -7.22 23.38
N SER A 214 -3.13 -7.80 23.03
CA SER A 214 -3.57 -7.86 21.64
C SER A 214 -3.89 -6.46 21.11
N ALA A 215 -3.94 -6.31 19.78
CA ALA A 215 -4.37 -5.07 19.15
C ALA A 215 -5.72 -4.58 19.70
N TYR A 216 -6.69 -5.49 19.84
CA TYR A 216 -8.04 -5.17 20.33
C TYR A 216 -8.05 -4.75 21.80
N ALA A 217 -7.29 -5.44 22.66
CA ALA A 217 -7.18 -5.08 24.07
C ALA A 217 -6.55 -3.68 24.25
N ALA A 218 -5.52 -3.37 23.47
CA ALA A 218 -4.88 -2.07 23.48
C ALA A 218 -5.82 -0.94 23.02
N ILE A 219 -6.57 -1.15 21.92
CA ILE A 219 -7.57 -0.19 21.44
C ILE A 219 -8.65 0.03 22.49
N PHE A 220 -9.15 -1.04 23.12
CA PHE A 220 -10.17 -0.94 24.16
C PHE A 220 -9.68 -0.13 25.38
N LYS A 221 -8.48 -0.42 25.88
CA LYS A 221 -7.88 0.33 26.99
C LYS A 221 -7.70 1.81 26.66
N ALA A 222 -7.21 2.13 25.46
CA ALA A 222 -7.03 3.52 25.03
C ALA A 222 -8.37 4.26 24.87
N SER A 223 -9.40 3.59 24.34
CA SER A 223 -10.76 4.13 24.25
C SER A 223 -11.33 4.45 25.64
N HIS A 224 -11.13 3.57 26.61
CA HIS A 224 -11.56 3.80 27.98
C HIS A 224 -10.82 4.98 28.63
N ALA A 225 -9.49 5.05 28.46
CA ALA A 225 -8.68 6.15 28.98
C ALA A 225 -9.10 7.52 28.42
N ARG A 226 -9.35 7.63 27.10
CA ARG A 226 -9.85 8.88 26.50
C ARG A 226 -11.20 9.32 27.06
N ARG A 227 -12.10 8.39 27.37
CA ARG A 227 -13.42 8.71 27.94
C ARG A 227 -13.36 9.17 29.39
N CYS A 228 -12.37 8.73 30.16
CA CYS A 228 -12.17 9.19 31.54
C CYS A 228 -11.52 10.57 31.64
N LEU A 229 -11.04 11.14 30.52
CA LEU A 229 -10.43 12.47 30.44
C LEU A 229 -11.40 13.56 29.94
N VAL A 230 -12.64 13.19 29.63
CA VAL A 230 -13.75 14.08 29.21
C VAL A 230 -14.81 14.07 30.29
#